data_AF-A0A7J2XX14-F1
#
_entry.id   AF-A0A7J2XX14-F1
#
_cell.length_a   1.000
_cell.length_b   1.000
_cell.length_c   1.000
_cell.angle_alpha   90.00
_cell.angle_beta   90.00
_cell.angle_gamma   90.00
#
_symmetry.space_group_name_H-M   'P 1'
#
loop_
_entity.id
_entity.type
_entity.pdbx_description
1 polymer ?
#
loop_
_entity_poly.entity_id
_entity_poly.type
_entity_poly.pdbx_seq_one_letter_code
_entity_poly.pdbx_strand_id
1 'polypeptide(L)' 'FVIGMGACAIDGGIFWNSYNIVRPMDILPVNVFIPGCPPRPEAVAQAIIMLQRKIRKGELVKYED' A
#
# COMPACT_ATOMS: atom_id res chain seq x y z
N PHE A 1 -0.90 8.16 -7.31
CA PHE A 1 -0.16 7.01 -6.76
C PHE A 1 -0.51 6.84 -5.29
N VAL A 2 -0.67 5.60 -4.83
CA VAL A 2 -0.97 5.25 -3.45
C VAL A 2 0.04 4.21 -2.96
N ILE A 3 0.60 4.44 -1.78
CA ILE A 3 1.40 3.46 -1.05
C ILE A 3 0.61 3.03 0.19
N GLY A 4 0.32 1.73 0.31
CA GLY A 4 -0.23 1.14 1.52
C GLY A 4 0.90 0.78 2.48
N MET A 5 0.94 1.41 3.66
CA MET A 5 2.00 1.20 4.63
C MET A 5 1.52 0.36 5.82
N GLY A 6 2.07 -0.85 5.97
CA GLY A 6 1.79 -1.74 7.09
C GLY A 6 0.48 -2.51 6.97
N ALA A 7 0.32 -3.53 7.82
CA ALA A 7 -0.80 -4.48 7.75
C ALA A 7 -2.17 -3.79 7.87
N CYS A 8 -2.25 -2.71 8.67
CA CYS A 8 -3.48 -1.94 8.84
C CYS A 8 -3.96 -1.30 7.53
N ALA A 9 -3.03 -0.89 6.66
CA ALA A 9 -3.36 -0.24 5.39
C ALA A 9 -3.74 -1.22 4.26
N ILE A 10 -3.62 -2.54 4.46
CA ILE A 10 -4.13 -3.54 3.50
C ILE A 10 -5.58 -3.89 3.84
N ASP A 11 -5.75 -4.40 5.06
CA ASP A 11 -6.90 -5.21 5.44
C ASP A 11 -7.29 -4.98 6.91
N GLY A 12 -6.88 -3.83 7.48
CA GLY A 12 -7.13 -3.51 8.89
C GLY A 12 -6.15 -4.13 9.89
N GLY A 13 -5.28 -5.05 9.45
CA GLY A 13 -4.18 -5.58 10.26
C GLY A 13 -4.68 -6.27 11.53
N ILE A 14 -4.11 -5.94 12.69
CA ILE A 14 -4.58 -6.50 13.97
C ILE A 14 -6.05 -6.13 14.30
N PHE A 15 -6.59 -5.10 13.66
CA PHE A 15 -7.92 -4.57 13.89
C PHE A 15 -8.93 -4.99 12.82
N TRP A 16 -8.61 -5.95 11.95
CA TRP A 16 -9.42 -6.35 10.78
C TRP A 16 -10.90 -6.64 11.10
N ASN A 17 -11.22 -7.10 12.31
CA ASN A 17 -12.59 -7.41 12.76
C ASN A 17 -13.20 -6.33 13.69
N SER A 18 -12.64 -5.12 13.68
CA SER A 18 -13.16 -4.02 14.52
C SER A 18 -14.28 -3.29 13.80
N TYR A 19 -15.34 -2.94 14.53
CA TYR A 19 -16.55 -2.29 13.99
C TYR A 19 -16.28 -0.92 13.34
N ASN A 20 -15.15 -0.30 13.66
CA ASN A 20 -14.74 1.03 13.22
C ASN A 20 -13.62 1.00 12.17
N ILE A 21 -13.30 -0.17 11.59
CA ILE A 21 -12.31 -0.28 10.52
C ILE A 21 -12.98 -0.66 9.20
N VAL A 22 -12.43 -0.10 8.13
CA VAL A 22 -12.78 -0.44 6.75
C VAL A 22 -11.52 -0.96 6.08
N ARG A 23 -11.68 -1.93 5.18
CA ARG A 23 -10.57 -2.50 4.41
C ARG A 23 -10.09 -1.45 3.39
N PRO A 24 -8.89 -0.86 3.55
CA PRO A 24 -8.49 0.25 2.70
C PRO A 24 -8.32 -0.16 1.22
N MET A 25 -8.01 -1.43 0.96
CA MET A 25 -7.93 -1.99 -0.39
C MET A 25 -9.28 -1.94 -1.14
N ASP A 26 -10.40 -1.90 -0.44
CA ASP A 26 -11.74 -1.79 -1.04
C ASP A 26 -12.12 -0.33 -1.36
N ILE A 27 -11.41 0.66 -0.81
CA ILE A 27 -11.73 2.09 -0.98
C ILE A 27 -10.93 2.71 -2.12
N LEU A 28 -9.64 2.36 -2.22
CA LEU A 28 -8.71 3.05 -3.10
C LEU A 28 -7.68 2.09 -3.70
N PRO A 29 -7.34 2.23 -4.99
CA PRO A 29 -6.40 1.34 -5.66
C PRO A 29 -4.96 1.59 -5.17
N VAL A 30 -4.38 0.62 -4.48
CA VAL A 30 -3.01 0.68 -3.95
C VAL A 30 -2.00 0.24 -5.02
N ASN A 31 -0.96 1.06 -5.29
CA ASN A 31 0.05 0.74 -6.31
C ASN A 31 1.24 -0.07 -5.77
N VAL A 32 1.62 0.19 -4.52
CA VAL A 32 2.73 -0.49 -3.82
C VAL A 32 2.31 -0.71 -2.38
N PHE A 33 2.55 -1.92 -1.90
CA PHE A 33 2.30 -2.29 -0.51
C PHE A 33 3.62 -2.53 0.25
N ILE A 34 3.70 -2.01 1.48
CA ILE A 34 4.86 -2.14 2.37
C ILE A 34 4.47 -3.02 3.57
N PRO A 35 4.99 -4.25 3.68
CA PRO A 35 4.67 -5.13 4.80
C PRO A 35 5.27 -4.64 6.12
N GLY A 36 4.52 -4.77 7.22
CA GLY A 36 5.00 -4.55 8.59
C GLY A 36 3.94 -4.09 9.58
N CYS A 37 4.28 -4.08 10.88
CA CYS A 37 3.42 -3.64 11.97
C CYS A 37 4.23 -3.16 13.20
N PRO A 38 4.93 -2.01 13.14
CA PRO A 38 5.09 -1.10 11.99
C PRO A 38 6.17 -1.58 11.00
N PRO A 39 6.18 -1.09 9.75
CA PRO A 39 7.19 -1.45 8.76
C PRO A 39 8.57 -0.93 9.12
N ARG A 40 9.59 -1.70 8.74
CA ARG A 40 10.98 -1.31 8.94
C ARG A 40 11.36 -0.12 8.04
N PRO A 41 12.18 0.84 8.50
CA PRO A 41 12.58 1.99 7.69
C PRO A 41 13.20 1.61 6.34
N GLU A 42 13.98 0.53 6.29
CA GLU A 42 14.61 0.03 5.08
C GLU A 42 13.57 -0.46 4.06
N ALA A 43 12.49 -1.10 4.53
CA ALA A 43 11.39 -1.55 3.68
C ALA A 43 10.64 -0.36 3.08
N VAL A 44 10.49 0.73 3.84
CA VAL A 44 9.90 1.98 3.34
C VAL A 44 10.76 2.60 2.25
N ALA A 45 12.07 2.71 2.48
CA ALA A 45 12.99 3.24 1.47
C ALA A 45 12.99 2.39 0.19
N GLN A 46 13.01 1.06 0.31
CA GLN A 46 12.92 0.15 -0.83
C GLN A 46 11.62 0.33 -1.61
N ALA A 47 10.49 0.47 -0.93
CA ALA A 47 9.19 0.66 -1.57
C ALA A 47 9.10 1.97 -2.37
N ILE A 48 9.70 3.06 -1.86
CA ILE A 48 9.78 4.34 -2.58
C ILE A 48 10.61 4.17 -3.86
N ILE A 49 11.77 3.50 -3.78
CA ILE A 49 12.61 3.24 -4.96
C ILE A 49 11.87 2.36 -5.96
N MET A 50 11.14 1.33 -5.50
CA MET A 50 10.32 0.47 -6.35
C MET A 50 9.21 1.27 -7.04
N LEU A 51 8.52 2.16 -6.34
CA LEU A 51 7.50 3.04 -6.92
C LEU A 51 8.11 3.93 -8.00
N GLN A 52 9.24 4.58 -7.72
CA GLN A 52 9.95 5.42 -8.71
C GLN A 52 10.34 4.62 -9.96
N ARG A 53 10.82 3.38 -9.80
CA ARG A 53 11.15 2.49 -10.92
C ARG A 53 9.91 2.14 -11.75
N LYS A 54 8.80 1.78 -11.12
CA LYS A 54 7.54 1.46 -11.80
C LYS A 54 6.98 2.67 -12.56
N ILE A 55 7.09 3.88 -12.00
CA ILE A 55 6.70 5.12 -12.68
C ILE A 55 7.55 5.35 -13.93
N ARG A 56 8.88 5.22 -13.82
CA ARG A 56 9.80 5.41 -14.96
C ARG A 56 9.55 4.42 -16.10
N LYS A 57 9.08 3.22 -15.79
CA LYS A 57 8.73 2.20 -16.80
C LYS A 57 7.34 2.37 -17.41
N GLY A 58 6.51 3.29 -16.90
CA GLY A 58 5.12 3.46 -17.36
C GLY A 58 4.18 2.32 -16.93
N GLU A 59 4.60 1.43 -16.03
CA GLU A 59 3.85 0.21 -15.64
C GLU A 59 2.63 0.51 -14.74
N LEU A 60 2.45 1.76 -14.29
CA LEU A 60 1.42 2.13 -13.30
C LEU A 60 0.25 2.94 -13.88
N VAL A 61 0.11 2.98 -15.20
CA VAL A 61 -1.07 3.56 -15.86
C VAL A 61 -2.07 2.45 -16.16
N LYS A 62 -2.88 2.09 -15.16
CA LYS A 62 -4.19 1.48 -15.39
C LYS A 62 -5.21 2.32 -14.62
N TYR A 63 -5.91 3.18 -15.36
CA TYR A 63 -7.24 3.63 -14.98
C TYR A 63 -8.19 2.71 -15.74
N GLU A 64 -8.82 1.77 -15.04
CA GLU A 64 -10.10 1.23 -15.48
C GLU A 64 -11.16 2.08 -14.77
N ASP A 65 -11.86 2.87 -15.61
CA ASP A 65 -12.94 3.85 -15.40
C ASP A 65 -12.73 5.01 -14.40
#